data_AF-T1J0R5-F1
#
_entry.id   AF-T1J0R5-F1
#
_cell.length_a   1.000
_cell.length_b   1.000
_cell.length_c   1.000
_cell.angle_alpha   90.00
_cell.angle_beta   90.00
_cell.angle_gamma   90.00
#
_symmetry.space_group_name_H-M   'P 1'
#
loop_
_entity.id
_entity.type
_entity.pdbx_description
1 polymer ?
#
loop_
_entity_poly.entity_id
_entity_poly.type
_entity_poly.pdbx_seq_one_letter_code
_entity_poly.pdbx_strand_id
1 'polypeptide(L)'
;MLSGFSRGLPSLKNRAHAQYSSTCVPQTVKNEPTAFPLGRVNLNVRSAEAGKYVIFQFNVIAYSNITKAVTFSDVDFPYLNSIPITGFKCVGKLPGYYADDHPLARCQVFHYCHHDGRLFNFLCPNNTVFNQKYFACDHYFNFDCSTAKDFYKLNDNLFKISSDEGIIPICIH
;
A
#
# COMPACT_ATOMS: atom_id res chain seq x y z
N MET A 1 41.27 -27.87 -40.85
CA MET A 1 41.16 -28.18 -39.41
C MET A 1 41.41 -26.90 -38.63
N LEU A 2 40.50 -26.56 -37.73
CA LEU A 2 40.53 -25.39 -36.85
C LEU A 2 41.43 -25.65 -35.64
N SER A 3 42.21 -24.65 -35.21
CA SER A 3 42.62 -24.33 -33.82
C SER A 3 43.79 -23.32 -33.92
N GLY A 4 43.96 -22.31 -33.07
CA GLY A 4 43.21 -21.75 -31.97
C GLY A 4 43.96 -20.48 -31.54
N PHE A 5 43.26 -19.39 -31.24
CA PHE A 5 43.89 -18.18 -30.70
C PHE A 5 43.40 -18.00 -29.27
N SER A 6 44.32 -18.24 -28.33
CA SER A 6 44.17 -17.89 -26.93
C SER A 6 44.31 -16.37 -26.79
N ARG A 7 43.30 -15.69 -26.21
CA ARG A 7 43.45 -14.31 -25.72
C ARG A 7 42.87 -14.24 -24.31
N GLY A 8 43.76 -13.92 -23.37
CA GLY A 8 43.46 -13.80 -21.95
C GLY A 8 42.47 -12.68 -21.62
N LEU A 9 41.75 -12.88 -20.52
CA LEU A 9 40.89 -11.87 -19.90
C LEU A 9 41.75 -10.76 -19.25
N PRO A 10 41.39 -9.48 -19.44
CA PRO A 10 41.76 -8.42 -18.51
C PRO A 10 40.73 -8.29 -17.38
N SER A 11 41.28 -8.31 -16.17
CA SER A 11 40.68 -8.04 -14.86
C SER A 11 39.74 -6.81 -14.80
N LEU A 12 38.48 -7.02 -14.40
CA LEU A 12 37.56 -5.96 -13.97
C LEU A 12 37.94 -5.49 -12.54
N LYS A 13 39.01 -4.72 -12.44
CA LYS A 13 39.29 -3.87 -11.27
C LYS A 13 38.73 -2.49 -11.61
N ASN A 14 37.57 -2.16 -11.04
CA ASN A 14 37.06 -0.82 -10.73
C ASN A 14 35.53 -0.88 -10.55
N ARG A 15 35.07 -1.30 -9.37
CA ARG A 15 33.75 -0.90 -8.88
C ARG A 15 33.99 0.15 -7.80
N ALA A 16 34.07 1.39 -8.24
CA ALA A 16 34.15 2.55 -7.37
C ALA A 16 32.92 2.57 -6.46
N HIS A 17 33.18 2.85 -5.19
CA HIS A 17 32.19 3.13 -4.17
C HIS A 17 31.25 4.25 -4.64
N ALA A 18 30.01 3.92 -4.95
CA ALA A 18 28.95 4.89 -5.17
C ALA A 18 28.17 5.05 -3.85
N GLN A 19 28.65 5.99 -3.06
CA GLN A 19 27.96 6.84 -2.09
C GLN A 19 26.49 6.51 -1.80
N TYR A 20 26.22 6.07 -0.57
CA TYR A 20 24.92 6.10 0.07
C TYR A 20 24.45 7.56 0.14
N SER A 21 23.47 7.95 -0.69
CA SER A 21 22.90 9.31 -0.73
C SER A 21 21.43 9.26 -0.32
N SER A 22 21.16 9.84 0.85
CA SER A 22 19.90 9.77 1.61
C SER A 22 18.84 10.78 1.15
N THR A 23 18.54 10.88 -0.14
CA THR A 23 17.56 11.87 -0.62
C THR A 23 16.64 11.29 -1.69
N CYS A 24 15.46 10.82 -1.28
CA CYS A 24 14.33 10.58 -2.17
C CYS A 24 13.60 11.91 -2.48
N VAL A 25 13.24 12.10 -3.74
CA VAL A 25 12.53 13.27 -4.28
C VAL A 25 11.07 13.26 -3.80
N PRO A 26 10.48 14.43 -3.46
CA PRO A 26 9.09 14.49 -3.02
C PRO A 26 8.17 14.16 -4.18
N GLN A 27 7.44 13.04 -4.09
CA GLN A 27 6.27 12.88 -4.94
C GLN A 27 5.25 13.92 -4.49
N THR A 28 4.85 14.80 -5.42
CA THR A 28 3.76 15.73 -5.20
C THR A 28 2.51 14.91 -4.90
N VAL A 29 2.17 14.82 -3.62
CA VAL A 29 0.88 14.34 -3.17
C VAL A 29 -0.14 15.22 -3.89
N LYS A 30 -0.84 14.66 -4.89
CA LYS A 30 -2.11 15.24 -5.29
C LYS A 30 -3.04 14.97 -4.11
N ASN A 31 -3.01 15.88 -3.14
CA ASN A 31 -4.02 16.02 -2.12
C ASN A 31 -5.29 16.44 -2.85
N GLU A 32 -5.95 15.48 -3.49
CA GLU A 32 -7.37 15.61 -3.73
C GLU A 32 -8.02 14.96 -2.51
N PRO A 33 -8.59 15.74 -1.59
CA PRO A 33 -9.41 15.15 -0.55
C PRO A 33 -10.58 14.49 -1.27
N THR A 34 -10.54 13.17 -1.42
CA THR A 34 -11.76 12.39 -1.60
C THR A 34 -12.52 12.51 -0.30
N ALA A 35 -13.23 13.64 -0.17
CA ALA A 35 -14.29 13.78 0.78
C ALA A 35 -15.22 12.58 0.53
N PHE A 36 -15.24 11.65 1.47
CA PHE A 36 -16.43 10.85 1.66
C PHE A 36 -17.62 11.81 1.66
N PRO A 37 -18.78 11.45 1.08
CA PRO A 37 -19.98 12.20 1.35
C PRO A 37 -20.32 11.97 2.83
N LEU A 38 -19.64 12.69 3.72
CA LEU A 38 -20.17 12.96 5.04
C LEU A 38 -21.45 13.73 4.74
N GLY A 39 -22.58 13.04 4.87
CA GLY A 39 -23.88 13.68 4.74
C GLY A 39 -23.86 14.96 5.55
N ARG A 40 -24.30 16.08 4.95
CA ARG A 40 -24.32 17.36 5.64
C ARG A 40 -25.22 17.24 6.88
N VAL A 41 -24.65 17.41 8.06
CA VAL A 41 -25.41 17.43 9.32
C VAL A 41 -25.94 18.84 9.51
N ASN A 42 -27.27 18.97 9.62
CA ASN A 42 -27.88 20.24 10.02
C ASN A 42 -27.91 20.31 11.55
N LEU A 43 -27.10 21.21 12.13
CA LEU A 43 -27.08 21.51 13.54
C LEU A 43 -27.90 22.78 13.81
N ASN A 44 -28.78 22.74 14.82
CA ASN A 44 -29.23 23.97 15.46
C ASN A 44 -28.13 24.41 16.41
N VAL A 45 -27.65 25.62 16.22
CA VAL A 45 -26.76 26.26 17.18
C VAL A 45 -27.57 27.31 17.92
N ARG A 46 -27.77 27.09 19.22
CA ARG A 46 -28.31 28.11 20.12
C ARG A 46 -27.21 28.52 21.08
N SER A 47 -26.97 29.82 21.20
CA SER A 47 -26.08 30.37 22.23
C SER A 47 -26.90 30.89 23.41
N ALA A 48 -26.39 30.68 24.62
CA ALA A 48 -26.87 31.32 25.83
C ALA A 48 -25.67 31.92 26.58
N GLU A 49 -25.83 33.14 27.09
CA GLU A 49 -24.79 33.81 27.88
C GLU A 49 -24.98 33.48 29.36
N ALA A 50 -23.93 32.97 30.00
CA ALA A 50 -23.87 32.73 31.43
C ALA A 50 -22.66 33.49 32.01
N GLY A 51 -22.87 34.76 32.35
CA GLY A 51 -21.81 35.65 32.81
C GLY A 51 -20.77 35.90 31.71
N LYS A 52 -19.51 35.50 31.93
CA LYS A 52 -18.42 35.65 30.93
C LYS A 52 -18.37 34.54 29.89
N TYR A 53 -19.22 33.52 30.00
CA TYR A 53 -19.20 32.35 29.12
C TYR A 53 -20.38 32.37 28.15
N VAL A 54 -20.09 32.03 26.89
CA VAL A 54 -21.11 31.77 25.86
C VAL A 54 -21.23 30.26 25.68
N ILE A 55 -22.35 29.71 26.12
CA ILE A 55 -22.64 28.27 26.04
C ILE A 55 -23.30 28.00 24.69
N PHE A 56 -22.65 27.21 23.85
CA PHE A 56 -23.22 26.74 22.58
C PHE A 56 -23.88 25.39 22.79
N GLN A 57 -25.19 25.31 22.54
CA GLN A 57 -25.90 24.04 22.45
C GLN A 57 -26.03 23.61 20.99
N PHE A 58 -25.51 22.42 20.69
CA PHE A 58 -25.60 21.77 19.38
C PHE A 58 -26.69 20.71 19.42
N ASN A 59 -27.80 20.93 18.70
CA ASN A 59 -28.85 19.93 18.53
C ASN A 59 -28.87 19.46 17.07
N VAL A 60 -28.84 18.15 16.82
CA VAL A 60 -28.93 17.60 15.45
C VAL A 60 -30.41 17.53 15.04
N ILE A 61 -30.81 18.20 13.95
CA ILE A 61 -32.24 18.28 13.57
C ILE A 61 -32.59 17.43 12.34
N ALA A 62 -31.66 17.12 11.44
CA ALA A 62 -32.01 16.37 10.23
C ALA A 62 -30.87 15.49 9.71
N TYR A 63 -31.15 14.18 9.61
CA TYR A 63 -30.40 13.23 8.79
C TYR A 63 -31.30 12.82 7.63
N SER A 64 -31.03 13.24 6.39
CA SER A 64 -31.73 12.69 5.23
C SER A 64 -30.93 11.53 4.64
N ASN A 65 -31.55 10.34 4.62
CA ASN A 65 -31.11 9.09 4.00
C ASN A 65 -29.85 8.41 4.58
N ILE A 66 -29.87 8.09 5.88
CA ILE A 66 -28.98 7.07 6.45
C ILE A 66 -29.69 5.70 6.31
N THR A 67 -29.55 5.02 5.17
CA THR A 67 -30.04 3.62 5.01
C THR A 67 -29.08 2.59 5.61
N LYS A 68 -27.93 3.02 6.12
CA LYS A 68 -27.04 2.22 6.96
C LYS A 68 -26.74 3.00 8.21
N ALA A 69 -27.20 2.54 9.37
CA ALA A 69 -26.67 3.03 10.63
C ALA A 69 -25.15 2.99 10.54
N VAL A 70 -24.50 4.16 10.53
CA VAL A 70 -23.07 4.24 10.82
C VAL A 70 -22.98 3.96 12.30
N THR A 71 -23.00 2.67 12.64
CA THR A 71 -22.53 2.22 13.93
C THR A 71 -21.10 2.71 14.02
N PHE A 72 -20.80 3.54 15.02
CA PHE A 72 -19.43 3.86 15.44
C PHE A 72 -18.80 2.61 16.08
N SER A 73 -18.88 1.49 15.36
CA SER A 73 -17.82 0.50 15.31
C SER A 73 -16.99 0.85 14.08
N ASP A 74 -16.43 2.06 14.06
CA ASP A 74 -15.08 2.23 13.53
C ASP A 74 -14.19 1.40 14.45
N VAL A 75 -14.26 0.08 14.26
CA VAL A 75 -13.38 -0.88 14.88
C VAL A 75 -12.01 -0.45 14.43
N ASP A 76 -11.16 0.01 15.36
CA ASP A 76 -9.75 0.26 15.12
C ASP A 76 -9.25 -0.77 14.11
N PHE A 77 -8.80 -0.33 12.93
CA PHE A 77 -8.29 -1.27 11.95
C PHE A 77 -7.14 -2.01 12.62
N PRO A 78 -7.31 -3.31 12.94
CA PRO A 78 -6.47 -3.95 13.94
C PRO A 78 -5.08 -4.10 13.34
N TYR A 79 -4.08 -3.47 13.94
CA TYR A 79 -2.71 -3.61 13.47
C TYR A 79 -2.15 -4.97 13.89
N LEU A 80 -1.51 -5.66 12.95
CA LEU A 80 -0.82 -6.90 13.24
C LEU A 80 0.55 -6.58 13.83
N ASN A 81 0.94 -7.29 14.88
CA ASN A 81 2.30 -7.23 15.44
C ASN A 81 3.23 -8.29 14.84
N SER A 82 2.67 -9.23 14.07
CA SER A 82 3.37 -10.35 13.45
C SER A 82 2.59 -10.84 12.22
N ILE A 83 3.31 -11.46 11.28
CA ILE A 83 2.71 -12.03 10.07
C ILE A 83 1.92 -13.31 10.43
N PRO A 84 0.59 -13.37 10.22
CA PRO A 84 -0.21 -14.56 10.46
C PRO A 84 -0.01 -15.62 9.38
N ILE A 85 -0.36 -16.86 9.69
CA ILE A 85 -0.33 -17.97 8.73
C ILE A 85 -1.68 -18.01 8.00
N THR A 86 -1.68 -17.70 6.71
CA THR A 86 -2.89 -17.60 5.87
C THR A 86 -2.99 -18.67 4.79
N GLY A 87 -1.94 -19.48 4.63
CA GLY A 87 -1.87 -20.53 3.61
C GLY A 87 -1.52 -20.01 2.21
N PHE A 88 -1.09 -18.75 2.08
CA PHE A 88 -0.60 -18.19 0.82
C PHE A 88 0.57 -19.02 0.25
N LYS A 89 0.56 -19.25 -1.07
CA LYS A 89 1.60 -19.97 -1.80
C LYS A 89 1.87 -19.30 -3.15
N CYS A 90 3.12 -19.36 -3.59
CA CYS A 90 3.54 -18.90 -4.92
C CYS A 90 3.23 -19.90 -6.05
N VAL A 91 2.77 -21.11 -5.72
CA VAL A 91 2.43 -22.13 -6.72
C VAL A 91 1.29 -21.62 -7.61
N GLY A 92 1.49 -21.68 -8.94
CA GLY A 92 0.53 -21.18 -9.92
C GLY A 92 0.46 -19.65 -10.03
N LYS A 93 1.42 -18.93 -9.43
CA LYS A 93 1.56 -17.48 -9.53
C LYS A 93 2.83 -17.11 -10.30
N LEU A 94 2.81 -15.94 -10.92
CA LEU A 94 3.99 -15.38 -11.55
C LEU A 94 4.93 -14.78 -10.49
N PRO A 95 6.20 -14.53 -10.82
CA PRO A 95 7.05 -13.71 -9.97
C PRO A 95 6.40 -12.34 -9.79
N GLY A 96 6.37 -11.82 -8.56
CA GLY A 96 5.70 -10.55 -8.27
C GLY A 96 5.21 -10.39 -6.83
N TYR A 97 4.46 -9.32 -6.59
CA TYR A 97 3.91 -8.94 -5.29
C TYR A 97 2.41 -9.23 -5.22
N TYR A 98 1.98 -9.76 -4.07
CA TYR A 98 0.62 -10.22 -3.84
C TYR A 98 0.12 -9.76 -2.47
N ALA A 99 -0.90 -8.90 -2.43
CA ALA A 99 -1.65 -8.57 -1.23
C ALA A 99 -2.34 -9.83 -0.69
N ASP A 100 -2.22 -10.07 0.62
CA ASP A 100 -2.91 -11.16 1.28
C ASP A 100 -4.30 -10.71 1.74
N ASP A 101 -5.32 -11.03 0.95
CA ASP A 101 -6.72 -10.70 1.25
C ASP A 101 -7.38 -11.64 2.28
N HIS A 102 -6.61 -12.58 2.86
CA HIS A 102 -7.13 -13.47 3.88
C HIS A 102 -7.64 -12.70 5.11
N PRO A 103 -8.73 -13.11 5.78
CA PRO A 103 -9.30 -12.39 6.92
C PRO A 103 -8.35 -12.17 8.11
N LEU A 104 -7.32 -13.01 8.25
CA LEU A 104 -6.26 -12.83 9.26
C LEU A 104 -5.22 -11.76 8.85
N ALA A 105 -4.95 -11.59 7.56
CA ALA A 105 -3.95 -10.65 7.05
C ALA A 105 -4.56 -9.30 6.65
N ARG A 106 -5.76 -9.28 6.06
CA ARG A 106 -6.51 -8.08 5.67
C ARG A 106 -5.67 -7.07 4.87
N CYS A 107 -4.84 -7.58 3.95
CA CYS A 107 -3.85 -6.84 3.17
C CYS A 107 -2.78 -6.10 3.98
N GLN A 108 -2.73 -6.22 5.32
CA GLN A 108 -1.59 -5.74 6.09
C GLN A 108 -0.33 -6.53 5.77
N VAL A 109 -0.49 -7.77 5.31
CA VAL A 109 0.61 -8.58 4.81
C VAL A 109 0.56 -8.62 3.29
N PHE A 110 1.74 -8.61 2.69
CA PHE A 110 1.92 -8.95 1.29
C PHE A 110 3.06 -9.94 1.12
N HIS A 111 3.01 -10.63 -0.01
CA HIS A 111 3.93 -11.69 -0.36
C HIS A 111 4.68 -11.32 -1.62
N TYR A 112 5.99 -11.56 -1.62
CA TYR A 112 6.79 -11.52 -2.83
C TYR A 112 7.13 -12.95 -3.27
N CYS A 113 6.69 -13.30 -4.47
CA CYS A 113 7.04 -14.54 -5.14
C CYS A 113 8.24 -14.31 -6.05
N HIS A 114 9.33 -15.03 -5.77
CA HIS A 114 10.52 -14.97 -6.58
C HIS A 114 10.47 -15.97 -7.75
N HIS A 115 11.34 -15.77 -8.74
CA HIS A 115 11.37 -16.59 -9.96
C HIS A 115 11.73 -18.06 -9.71
N ASP A 116 12.45 -18.36 -8.63
CA ASP A 116 12.79 -19.72 -8.21
C ASP A 116 11.73 -20.36 -7.29
N GLY A 117 10.57 -19.71 -7.13
CA GLY A 117 9.47 -20.18 -6.29
C GLY A 117 9.62 -19.88 -4.80
N ARG A 118 10.69 -19.19 -4.37
CA ARG A 118 10.79 -18.70 -2.98
C ARG A 118 9.69 -17.69 -2.68
N LEU A 119 9.16 -17.80 -1.47
CA LEU A 119 8.16 -16.92 -0.89
C LEU A 119 8.80 -16.04 0.18
N PHE A 120 8.59 -14.74 0.08
CA PHE A 120 8.95 -13.76 1.10
C PHE A 120 7.68 -13.08 1.60
N ASN A 121 7.60 -12.83 2.91
CA ASN A 121 6.42 -12.25 3.55
C ASN A 121 6.81 -10.93 4.21
N PHE A 122 5.96 -9.93 4.06
CA PHE A 122 6.20 -8.60 4.57
C PHE A 122 4.94 -8.07 5.25
N LEU A 123 5.14 -7.37 6.35
CA LEU A 123 4.09 -6.67 7.07
C LEU A 123 4.20 -5.17 6.79
N CYS A 124 3.10 -4.57 6.35
CA CYS A 124 2.99 -3.13 6.20
C CYS A 124 3.04 -2.43 7.58
N PRO A 125 3.54 -1.19 7.65
CA PRO A 125 3.51 -0.41 8.89
C PRO A 125 2.10 -0.20 9.45
N ASN A 126 2.01 0.20 10.73
CA ASN A 126 0.73 0.49 11.39
C ASN A 126 -0.13 1.46 10.57
N ASN A 127 -1.44 1.19 10.54
CA ASN A 127 -2.47 1.95 9.81
C ASN A 127 -2.36 1.89 8.28
N THR A 128 -1.63 0.92 7.73
CA THR A 128 -1.50 0.74 6.28
C THR A 128 -1.79 -0.69 5.83
N VAL A 129 -2.16 -0.84 4.56
CA VAL A 129 -2.39 -2.09 3.85
C VAL A 129 -1.70 -2.04 2.50
N PHE A 130 -1.32 -3.20 1.97
CA PHE A 130 -0.72 -3.30 0.65
C PHE A 130 -1.74 -3.03 -0.44
N ASN A 131 -1.59 -1.88 -1.10
CA ASN A 131 -2.34 -1.50 -2.26
C ASN A 131 -1.78 -2.22 -3.49
N GLN A 132 -2.43 -3.32 -3.86
CA GLN A 132 -2.00 -4.16 -4.99
C GLN A 132 -1.88 -3.39 -6.31
N LYS A 133 -2.69 -2.36 -6.50
CA LYS A 133 -2.70 -1.55 -7.72
C LYS A 133 -1.42 -0.72 -7.88
N TYR A 134 -0.85 -0.26 -6.77
CA TYR A 134 0.31 0.62 -6.75
C TYR A 134 1.59 -0.05 -6.23
N PHE A 135 1.50 -1.32 -5.83
CA PHE A 135 2.61 -2.09 -5.25
C PHE A 135 3.26 -1.40 -4.04
N ALA A 136 2.46 -0.75 -3.20
CA ALA A 136 2.92 0.01 -2.04
C ALA A 136 1.95 -0.13 -0.86
N CYS A 137 2.46 0.02 0.36
CA CYS A 137 1.61 0.16 1.54
C CYS A 137 0.97 1.56 1.53
N ASP A 138 -0.36 1.62 1.61
CA ASP A 138 -1.16 2.84 1.65
C ASP A 138 -2.11 2.77 2.85
N HIS A 139 -2.72 3.87 3.26
CA HIS A 139 -3.66 3.85 4.37
C HIS A 139 -4.83 2.89 4.10
N TYR A 140 -5.27 2.19 5.15
CA TYR A 140 -6.30 1.14 5.04
C TYR A 140 -7.63 1.62 4.43
N PHE A 141 -7.93 2.93 4.49
CA PHE A 141 -9.12 3.53 3.89
C PHE A 141 -8.95 3.93 2.42
N ASN A 142 -7.73 3.93 1.89
CA ASN A 142 -7.43 4.27 0.48
C ASN A 142 -7.55 3.06 -0.46
N PHE A 143 -7.64 1.85 0.10
CA PHE A 143 -7.65 0.62 -0.68
C PHE A 143 -8.64 -0.41 -0.13
N ASP A 144 -9.57 -0.85 -0.98
CA ASP A 144 -10.46 -1.96 -0.65
C ASP A 144 -9.72 -3.29 -0.86
N CYS A 145 -9.26 -3.88 0.24
CA CYS A 145 -8.53 -5.14 0.25
C CYS A 145 -9.29 -6.29 -0.43
N SER A 146 -10.63 -6.28 -0.44
CA SER A 146 -11.42 -7.33 -1.11
C SER A 146 -11.22 -7.35 -2.63
N THR A 147 -10.80 -6.22 -3.21
CA THR A 147 -10.51 -6.06 -4.64
C THR A 147 -9.06 -6.40 -5.01
N ALA A 148 -8.22 -6.78 -4.04
CA ALA A 148 -6.79 -6.98 -4.27
C ALA A 148 -6.49 -7.98 -5.39
N LYS A 149 -7.22 -9.09 -5.45
CA LYS A 149 -7.03 -10.13 -6.47
C LYS A 149 -7.24 -9.63 -7.90
N ASP A 150 -8.10 -8.64 -8.11
CA ASP A 150 -8.38 -8.07 -9.44
C ASP A 150 -7.16 -7.38 -10.06
N PHE A 151 -6.22 -6.95 -9.20
CA PHE A 151 -4.99 -6.28 -9.58
C PHE A 151 -3.78 -7.21 -9.65
N TYR A 152 -3.90 -8.51 -9.34
CA TYR A 152 -2.77 -9.45 -9.42
C TYR A 152 -2.13 -9.53 -10.81
N LYS A 153 -2.92 -9.33 -11.87
CA LYS A 153 -2.44 -9.27 -13.27
C LYS A 153 -1.43 -8.15 -13.54
N LEU A 154 -1.33 -7.14 -12.67
CA LEU A 154 -0.33 -6.08 -12.82
C LEU A 154 1.10 -6.61 -12.63
N ASN A 155 1.26 -7.76 -11.96
CA ASN A 155 2.57 -8.42 -11.81
C ASN A 155 3.20 -8.77 -13.16
N ASP A 156 2.40 -8.99 -14.21
CA ASP A 156 2.87 -9.26 -15.57
C ASP A 156 3.74 -8.12 -16.12
N ASN A 157 3.64 -6.92 -15.56
CA ASN A 157 4.35 -5.73 -16.03
C ASN A 157 5.62 -5.42 -15.22
N LEU A 158 5.86 -6.08 -14.08
CA LEU A 158 6.98 -5.77 -13.19
C LEU A 158 8.36 -6.09 -13.77
N PHE A 159 8.42 -7.10 -14.65
CA PHE A 159 9.67 -7.62 -15.22
C PHE A 159 9.73 -7.46 -16.74
N LYS A 160 8.79 -6.70 -17.32
CA LYS A 160 8.89 -6.31 -18.73
C LYS A 160 9.98 -5.25 -18.82
N ILE A 161 11.11 -5.63 -19.41
CA ILE A 161 12.09 -4.66 -19.90
C ILE A 161 11.39 -3.92 -21.04
N SER A 162 10.83 -2.74 -20.77
CA SER A 162 10.56 -1.80 -21.86
C SER A 162 11.92 -1.44 -22.45
N SER A 163 12.06 -1.57 -23.77
CA SER A 163 13.30 -1.30 -24.48
C SER A 163 13.80 0.15 -24.36
N ASP A 164 13.08 1.02 -23.65
CA ASP A 164 13.40 2.45 -23.49
C ASP A 164 13.47 2.95 -22.03
N GLU A 165 13.29 2.11 -21.00
CA GLU A 165 13.46 2.56 -19.60
C GLU A 165 14.23 1.54 -18.77
N GLY A 166 15.52 1.84 -18.58
CA GLY A 166 16.43 1.06 -17.75
C GLY A 166 15.96 1.02 -16.30
N ILE A 167 15.85 -0.21 -15.78
CA ILE A 167 15.94 -0.58 -14.36
C ILE A 167 15.14 0.33 -13.43
N ILE A 168 13.88 -0.01 -13.14
CA ILE A 168 13.21 0.49 -11.94
C ILE A 168 13.86 -0.23 -10.74
N PRO A 169 14.65 0.43 -9.87
CA PRO A 169 15.10 -0.20 -8.65
C PRO A 169 13.89 -0.40 -7.75
N ILE A 170 13.53 -1.65 -7.49
CA ILE A 170 12.51 -1.97 -6.50
C ILE A 170 13.18 -1.81 -5.13
N CYS A 171 12.78 -0.78 -4.38
CA CYS A 171 13.27 -0.51 -3.04
C CYS A 171 12.89 -1.68 -2.12
N ILE A 172 13.87 -2.51 -1.74
CA ILE A 172 13.73 -3.52 -0.70
C ILE A 172 14.32 -2.89 0.56
N HIS A 173 13.47 -2.59 1.54
CA HIS A 173 13.88 -2.31 2.91
C HIS A 173 13.83 -3.60 3.74
#